data_AF-A0A3D1BJ73-F1
#
_entry.id   AF-A0A3D1BJ73-F1
#
_cell.length_a   1.000
_cell.length_b   1.000
_cell.length_c   1.000
_cell.angle_alpha   90.00
_cell.angle_beta   90.00
_cell.angle_gamma   90.00
#
_symmetry.space_group_name_H-M   'P 1'
#
loop_
_entity.id
_entity.type
_entity.pdbx_description
1 polymer ?
#
loop_
_entity_poly.entity_id
_entity_poly.type
_entity_poly.pdbx_seq_one_letter_code
_entity_poly.pdbx_strand_id
1 'polypeptide(L)'
;METLKQMYEDHTEFHTAAGRKKLRISEVNEMSQTIRMERSTGKITPPIKFQKLKEIHDRIQEGELILDQYVIDKTVPRWGNYIAGLLRHLGCFMNR
;
A
#
# COMPACT_ATOMS: atom_id res chain seq x y z
N MET A 1 6.51 10.48 3.20
CA MET A 1 6.11 9.92 4.51
C MET A 1 4.88 10.63 5.05
N GLU A 2 4.80 11.95 4.90
CA GLU A 2 3.67 12.78 5.30
C GLU A 2 2.31 12.24 4.84
N THR A 3 2.22 11.76 3.60
CA THR A 3 0.98 11.19 3.05
C THR A 3 0.44 9.97 3.81
N LEU A 4 1.29 9.03 4.24
CA LEU A 4 0.81 7.81 4.94
C LEU A 4 0.37 8.11 6.38
N LYS A 5 1.05 9.06 7.03
CA LYS A 5 0.70 9.51 8.37
C LYS A 5 -0.62 10.29 8.34
N GLN A 6 -0.76 11.21 7.39
CA GLN A 6 -1.99 11.96 7.16
C GLN A 6 -3.18 11.01 6.91
N MET A 7 -3.01 10.02 6.02
CA MET A 7 -4.04 9.02 5.76
C MET A 7 -4.44 8.21 7.01
N TYR A 8 -3.50 7.96 7.93
CA TYR A 8 -3.78 7.29 9.20
C TYR A 8 -4.60 8.18 10.15
N GLU A 9 -4.16 9.43 10.32
CA GLU A 9 -4.82 10.44 11.17
C GLU A 9 -6.23 10.77 10.68
N ASP A 10 -6.41 10.89 9.36
CA ASP A 10 -7.70 11.18 8.73
C ASP A 10 -8.60 9.95 8.59
N HIS A 11 -8.12 8.77 8.99
CA HIS A 11 -8.80 7.49 8.76
C HIS A 11 -9.23 7.28 7.31
N THR A 12 -8.38 7.69 6.36
CA THR A 12 -8.67 7.65 4.94
C THR A 12 -8.96 6.21 4.51
N GLU A 13 -10.16 5.99 3.98
CA GLU A 13 -10.57 4.72 3.40
C GLU A 13 -10.27 4.67 1.90
N PHE A 14 -9.74 3.55 1.45
CA PHE A 14 -9.48 3.26 0.04
C PHE A 14 -9.80 1.80 -0.29
N HIS A 15 -9.76 1.42 -1.56
CA HIS A 15 -10.10 0.06 -1.96
C HIS A 15 -8.85 -0.82 -2.14
N THR A 16 -8.99 -2.12 -1.82
CA THR A 16 -8.04 -3.13 -2.30
C THR A 16 -7.90 -3.10 -3.82
N ALA A 17 -6.82 -3.62 -4.38
CA ALA A 17 -6.64 -3.70 -5.83
C ALA A 17 -7.79 -4.43 -6.57
N ALA A 18 -8.38 -5.44 -5.95
CA ALA A 18 -9.55 -6.14 -6.50
C ALA A 18 -10.88 -5.37 -6.35
N GLY A 19 -10.90 -4.17 -5.75
CA GLY A 19 -12.07 -3.31 -5.58
C GLY A 19 -13.09 -3.76 -4.51
N ARG A 20 -13.07 -5.03 -4.09
CA ARG A 20 -14.13 -5.65 -3.27
C ARG A 20 -14.18 -5.22 -1.81
N LYS A 21 -13.06 -4.81 -1.22
CA LYS A 21 -12.97 -4.48 0.22
C LYS A 21 -12.31 -3.12 0.41
N LYS A 22 -12.79 -2.37 1.40
CA LYS A 22 -12.13 -1.16 1.87
C LYS A 22 -10.94 -1.50 2.77
N LEU A 23 -9.94 -0.63 2.72
CA LEU A 23 -8.72 -0.62 3.48
C LEU A 23 -8.57 0.75 4.13
N ARG A 24 -7.90 0.79 5.26
CA ARG A 24 -7.32 2.00 5.84
C ARG A 24 -5.96 1.69 6.42
N ILE A 25 -5.12 2.70 6.61
CA ILE A 25 -3.92 2.57 7.42
C ILE A 25 -4.37 2.53 8.88
N SER A 26 -4.01 1.48 9.62
CA SER A 26 -4.44 1.27 11.01
C SER A 26 -3.35 1.55 12.03
N GLU A 27 -2.09 1.57 11.59
CA GLU A 27 -0.94 1.85 12.43
C GLU A 27 0.18 2.42 11.56
N VAL A 28 0.83 3.48 12.04
CA VAL A 28 2.08 4.03 11.50
C VAL A 28 3.09 4.07 12.63
N ASN A 29 4.15 3.28 12.52
CA ASN A 29 5.24 3.27 13.48
C ASN A 29 6.46 3.96 12.87
N GLU A 30 6.74 5.19 13.33
CA GLU A 30 7.84 6.01 12.83
C GLU A 30 9.21 5.49 13.32
N MET A 31 9.29 4.85 14.49
CA MET A 31 10.54 4.29 14.99
C MET A 31 10.99 3.07 14.17
N SER A 32 10.08 2.12 13.92
CA SER A 32 10.37 0.93 13.11
C SER A 32 10.20 1.17 11.61
N GLN A 33 9.71 2.34 11.22
CA GLN A 33 9.40 2.72 9.84
C GLN A 33 8.47 1.71 9.17
N THR A 34 7.38 1.33 9.85
CA THR A 34 6.41 0.35 9.36
C THR A 34 4.97 0.85 9.40
N ILE A 35 4.14 0.40 8.46
CA ILE A 35 2.67 0.54 8.55
C ILE A 35 1.98 -0.80 8.69
N ARG A 36 0.76 -0.77 9.21
CA ARG A 36 -0.23 -1.83 9.07
C ARG A 36 -1.49 -1.28 8.41
N MET A 37 -2.18 -2.13 7.68
CA MET A 37 -3.48 -1.82 7.08
C MET A 37 -4.56 -2.70 7.66
N GLU A 38 -5.75 -2.17 7.77
CA GLU A 38 -6.93 -2.88 8.24
C GLU A 38 -7.96 -2.96 7.12
N ARG A 39 -8.51 -4.16 6.91
CA ARG A 39 -9.65 -4.37 6.02
C ARG A 39 -10.95 -4.00 6.72
N SER A 40 -11.98 -3.64 5.95
CA SER A 40 -13.35 -3.47 6.48
C SER A 40 -13.91 -4.65 7.28
N THR A 41 -13.29 -5.84 7.17
CA THR A 41 -13.63 -7.02 7.99
C THR A 41 -12.92 -7.04 9.37
N GLY A 42 -12.24 -5.97 9.77
CA GLY A 42 -11.43 -5.91 11.01
C GLY A 42 -10.11 -6.68 10.97
N LYS A 43 -9.74 -7.29 9.83
CA LYS A 43 -8.47 -8.03 9.72
C LYS A 43 -7.33 -7.07 9.39
N ILE A 44 -6.34 -7.04 10.29
CA ILE A 44 -5.12 -6.25 10.18
C ILE A 44 -4.02 -7.06 9.47
N THR A 45 -3.26 -6.40 8.61
CA THR A 45 -2.08 -7.00 7.96
C THR A 45 -0.92 -7.16 8.95
N PRO A 46 0.07 -8.02 8.67
CA PRO A 46 1.40 -7.85 9.25
C PRO A 46 1.93 -6.42 9.04
N PRO A 47 3.03 -6.01 9.70
CA PRO A 47 3.69 -4.76 9.37
C PRO A 47 4.46 -4.85 8.05
N ILE A 48 4.51 -3.74 7.29
CA ILE A 48 5.41 -3.56 6.13
C ILE A 48 6.26 -2.32 6.32
N LYS A 49 7.54 -2.41 5.92
CA LYS A 49 8.48 -1.29 5.98
C LYS A 49 8.19 -0.23 4.92
N PHE A 50 8.35 1.04 5.27
CA PHE A 50 8.24 2.16 4.33
C PHE A 50 9.20 2.01 3.16
N GLN A 51 10.44 1.56 3.43
CA GLN A 51 11.44 1.31 2.39
C GLN A 51 10.91 0.37 1.29
N LYS A 52 10.18 -0.69 1.67
CA LYS A 52 9.67 -1.66 0.70
C LYS A 52 8.51 -1.08 -0.12
N LEU A 53 7.67 -0.24 0.49
CA LEU A 53 6.63 0.50 -0.24
C LEU A 53 7.25 1.48 -1.24
N LYS A 54 8.29 2.21 -0.83
CA LYS A 54 9.03 3.14 -1.68
C LYS A 54 9.70 2.40 -2.85
N GLU A 55 10.38 1.29 -2.60
CA GLU A 55 10.99 0.45 -3.64
C GLU A 55 9.97 0.02 -4.70
N ILE A 56 8.77 -0.44 -4.29
CA ILE A 56 7.73 -0.83 -5.23
C ILE A 56 7.20 0.37 -6.00
N HIS A 57 6.96 1.48 -5.31
CA HIS A 57 6.52 2.73 -5.94
C HIS A 57 7.50 3.20 -7.01
N ASP A 58 8.79 3.27 -6.69
CA ASP A 58 9.84 3.76 -7.59
C ASP A 58 9.95 2.86 -8.83
N ARG A 59 9.98 1.52 -8.64
CA ARG A 59 9.99 0.57 -9.76
C ARG A 59 8.76 0.68 -10.66
N ILE A 60 7.60 1.06 -10.12
CA ILE A 60 6.40 1.33 -10.92
C ILE A 60 6.52 2.65 -11.68
N GLN A 61 7.05 3.69 -11.05
CA GLN A 61 7.29 4.98 -11.69
C GLN A 61 8.31 4.89 -12.84
N GLU A 62 9.34 4.06 -12.66
CA GLU A 62 10.39 3.79 -13.64
C GLU A 62 9.96 2.81 -14.75
N GLY A 63 8.75 2.23 -14.65
CA GLY A 63 8.22 1.27 -15.63
C GLY A 63 8.81 -0.14 -15.51
N GLU A 64 9.65 -0.41 -14.50
CA GLU A 64 10.23 -1.73 -14.25
C GLU A 64 9.23 -2.74 -13.67
N LEU A 65 8.17 -2.25 -13.02
CA LEU A 65 7.15 -3.06 -12.38
C LEU A 65 5.76 -2.57 -12.75
N ILE A 66 4.89 -3.50 -13.15
CA ILE A 66 3.49 -3.18 -13.45
C ILE A 66 2.69 -3.06 -12.15
N LEU A 67 1.81 -2.06 -12.05
CA LEU A 67 0.85 -1.88 -10.95
C LEU A 67 -0.27 -2.93 -10.98
N ASP A 68 0.11 -4.17 -10.73
CA ASP A 68 -0.77 -5.33 -10.63
C ASP A 68 -0.54 -6.07 -9.31
N GLN A 69 -1.64 -6.53 -8.70
CA GLN A 69 -1.56 -7.20 -7.40
C GLN A 69 -0.74 -8.48 -7.44
N TYR A 70 -0.82 -9.27 -8.51
CA TYR A 70 -0.11 -10.55 -8.59
C TYR A 70 1.38 -10.33 -8.85
N VAL A 71 1.70 -9.33 -9.67
CA VAL A 71 3.08 -8.91 -9.92
C VAL A 71 3.75 -8.39 -8.63
N ILE A 72 3.07 -7.51 -7.89
CA ILE A 72 3.60 -7.01 -6.63
C ILE A 72 3.69 -8.12 -5.58
N ASP A 73 2.74 -9.06 -5.54
CA ASP A 73 2.78 -10.18 -4.58
C ASP A 73 4.01 -11.08 -4.77
N LYS A 74 4.53 -11.20 -6.00
CA LYS A 74 5.81 -11.90 -6.25
C LYS A 74 7.01 -11.21 -5.60
N THR A 75 6.94 -9.89 -5.41
CA THR A 75 8.01 -9.10 -4.76
C THR A 75 7.81 -9.04 -3.24
N VAL A 76 6.56 -8.94 -2.78
CA VAL A 76 6.20 -8.92 -1.37
C VAL A 76 5.00 -9.85 -1.15
N PRO A 77 5.27 -11.13 -0.84
CA PRO A 77 4.22 -12.13 -0.69
C PRO A 77 3.16 -11.73 0.34
N ARG A 78 1.89 -11.93 -0.04
CA ARG A 78 0.68 -11.60 0.73
C ARG A 78 0.35 -10.11 0.83
N TRP A 79 1.12 -9.23 0.19
CA TRP A 79 0.90 -7.80 0.22
C TRP A 79 0.40 -7.21 -1.10
N GLY A 80 0.45 -7.95 -2.20
CA GLY A 80 0.21 -7.42 -3.53
C GLY A 80 -1.13 -6.68 -3.65
N ASN A 81 -2.21 -7.28 -3.16
CA ASN A 81 -3.55 -6.67 -3.21
C ASN A 81 -3.70 -5.40 -2.36
N TYR A 82 -2.92 -5.28 -1.27
CA TYR A 82 -2.95 -4.13 -0.37
C TYR A 82 -2.11 -2.97 -0.92
N ILE A 83 -0.89 -3.27 -1.35
CA ILE A 83 0.04 -2.27 -1.91
C ILE A 83 -0.51 -1.72 -3.23
N ALA A 84 -0.98 -2.58 -4.14
CA ALA A 84 -1.59 -2.11 -5.39
C ALA A 84 -2.83 -1.24 -5.12
N GLY A 85 -3.64 -1.56 -4.11
CA GLY A 85 -4.78 -0.72 -3.70
C GLY A 85 -4.33 0.65 -3.19
N LEU A 86 -3.35 0.69 -2.30
CA LEU A 86 -2.78 1.94 -1.77
C LEU A 86 -2.20 2.81 -2.90
N LEU A 87 -1.35 2.25 -3.76
CA LEU A 87 -0.70 3.01 -4.82
C LEU A 87 -1.69 3.54 -5.85
N ARG A 88 -2.73 2.76 -6.20
CA ARG A 88 -3.83 3.26 -7.06
C ARG A 88 -4.58 4.42 -6.42
N HIS A 89 -4.85 4.34 -5.11
CA HIS A 89 -5.52 5.41 -4.39
C HIS A 89 -4.69 6.70 -4.37
N LEU A 90 -3.36 6.56 -4.23
CA LEU A 90 -2.43 7.68 -4.30
C LEU A 90 -2.23 8.24 -5.72
N GLY A 91 -2.90 7.69 -6.73
CA GLY A 91 -2.76 8.12 -8.11
C GLY A 91 -1.41 7.75 -8.73
N CYS A 92 -0.70 6.77 -8.18
CA CYS A 92 0.53 6.27 -8.76
C CYS A 92 0.18 5.45 -10.00
N PHE A 93 0.44 6.00 -11.18
CA PHE A 93 0.35 5.31 -12.47
C PHE A 93 1.74 5.28 -13.11
N MET A 94 1.98 4.37 -14.06
CA MET A 94 3.19 4.46 -14.88
C MET A 94 3.19 5.83 -15.57
N ASN A 95 4.22 6.64 -15.35
CA ASN A 95 4.49 7.78 -16.21
C ASN A 95 4.94 7.22 -17.55
N ARG A 96 4.17 7.47 -18.60
CA ARG A 96 4.54 7.18 -19.99
C ARG A 96 5.40 8.30 -20.56
#